data_AF-A0A419HSW2-F1
#
_entry.id   AF-A0A419HSW2-F1
#
_cell.length_a   1.000
_cell.length_b   1.000
_cell.length_c   1.000
_cell.angle_alpha   90.00
_cell.angle_beta   90.00
_cell.angle_gamma   90.00
#
_symmetry.space_group_name_H-M   'P 1'
#
loop_
_entity.id
_entity.type
_entity.pdbx_description
1 polymer ?
#
loop_
_entity_poly.entity_id
_entity_poly.type
_entity_poly.pdbx_seq_one_letter_code
_entity_poly.pdbx_strand_id
1 'polypeptide(L)'
;MTSDFDLGDIDLPSNNDSKITFRAPVRGTLTLPDKEDANAPLVIFSHLRASTCGNGAFAYPCPSGVAEVRYDKGMDYLAKALAAKGYAVLVPNLAPLYIGIQQEGPYDQKIGYMVTLDRIRDRLVSAAQGGANDFGATMKGRVDTSKVAIAGQGRSGRMLAPLAIRWKQGPVKPAAILAVAPLYRVARYGEAEGNAPDTSWSTAPPTDIPYFGLVPSADGVIEEADANQYLSHYLSVPRTAPAQVAVTEEPFGHNFFNTALSSIPADDRLGCLGKPCVPTAEAHQALLIKSFGDWLDATMKAGQAPELAFAADAAVPTAISGHNAEFLMATPGPKTVLLNPTGKALKDAAGKEIQGVGDVRMQGCRFYGTNFPDQVDRCEDNSATGSTQALATSYVLALRWTGNGAARISVPPNAAAAERLVMQVMPWWSEPGQTGTQVRVTLTDKAGKTASVQLDGKDPALEPRSGHAPHLLGTIRLPLSRFADVDTKNLASVEIGGSGSAGAIAVRSLELS
;
A
#
# COMPACT_ATOMS: atom_id res chain seq x y z
N MET A 1 20.73 -1.63 -21.91
CA MET A 1 21.53 -0.38 -21.94
C MET A 1 20.94 0.68 -20.98
N THR A 2 21.75 1.36 -20.16
CA THR A 2 21.32 2.47 -19.28
C THR A 2 21.97 3.79 -19.74
N SER A 3 21.19 4.86 -19.84
CA SER A 3 21.63 6.21 -20.19
C SER A 3 21.11 7.26 -19.19
N ASP A 4 21.91 8.28 -18.93
CA ASP A 4 21.44 9.53 -18.31
C ASP A 4 20.69 10.35 -19.38
N PHE A 5 19.64 11.07 -18.98
CA PHE A 5 18.95 12.04 -19.81
C PHE A 5 18.83 13.38 -19.09
N ASP A 6 18.81 14.48 -19.85
CA ASP A 6 18.57 15.83 -19.36
C ASP A 6 17.68 16.58 -20.34
N LEU A 7 16.50 16.97 -19.90
CA LEU A 7 15.48 17.65 -20.70
C LEU A 7 15.49 19.16 -20.43
N GLY A 8 16.49 19.68 -19.74
CA GLY A 8 16.58 21.05 -19.24
C GLY A 8 15.72 21.30 -18.00
N ASP A 9 15.52 22.57 -17.67
CA ASP A 9 14.86 22.96 -16.41
C ASP A 9 13.40 23.36 -16.58
N ILE A 10 12.61 23.20 -15.52
CA ILE A 10 11.29 23.82 -15.34
C ILE A 10 11.36 24.90 -14.27
N ASP A 11 10.57 25.95 -14.43
CA ASP A 11 10.38 26.99 -13.41
C ASP A 11 9.11 26.70 -12.61
N LEU A 12 9.23 26.68 -11.29
CA LEU A 12 8.14 26.44 -10.34
C LEU A 12 7.88 27.71 -9.54
N PRO A 13 6.74 28.39 -9.72
CA PRO A 13 6.44 29.62 -8.99
C PRO A 13 6.28 29.33 -7.49
N SER A 14 6.75 30.26 -6.66
CA SER A 14 6.54 30.19 -5.22
C SER A 14 5.07 30.38 -4.86
N ASN A 15 4.64 29.66 -3.83
CA ASN A 15 3.32 29.77 -3.20
C ASN A 15 3.08 31.15 -2.58
N ASN A 16 4.14 31.89 -2.22
CA ASN A 16 4.05 33.17 -1.52
C ASN A 16 4.23 34.37 -2.46
N ASP A 17 4.98 34.21 -3.54
CA ASP A 17 5.16 35.22 -4.59
C ASP A 17 5.48 34.54 -5.93
N SER A 18 4.54 34.60 -6.87
CA SER A 18 4.71 34.02 -8.22
C SER A 18 5.90 34.60 -9.02
N LYS A 19 6.48 35.73 -8.60
CA LYS A 19 7.69 36.30 -9.21
C LYS A 19 8.97 35.59 -8.77
N ILE A 20 8.94 34.88 -7.65
CA ILE A 20 10.02 34.00 -7.21
C ILE A 20 9.75 32.62 -7.79
N THR A 21 10.69 32.11 -8.59
CA THR A 21 10.58 30.78 -9.20
C THR A 21 11.76 29.91 -8.78
N PHE A 22 11.47 28.71 -8.28
CA PHE A 22 12.48 27.68 -8.15
C PHE A 22 12.70 26.99 -9.50
N ARG A 23 13.96 26.89 -9.92
CA ARG A 23 14.35 26.19 -11.15
C ARG A 23 14.74 24.75 -10.84
N ALA A 24 13.93 23.80 -11.30
CA ALA A 24 14.16 22.37 -11.09
C ALA A 24 14.64 21.69 -12.38
N PRO A 25 15.73 20.91 -12.36
CA PRO A 25 16.16 20.15 -13.53
C PRO A 25 15.21 18.99 -13.81
N VAL A 26 14.94 18.72 -15.08
CA VAL A 26 14.16 17.57 -15.54
C VAL A 26 15.10 16.57 -16.18
N ARG A 27 15.63 15.66 -15.35
CA ARG A 27 16.66 14.69 -15.71
C ARG A 27 16.48 13.37 -14.98
N GLY A 28 17.23 12.35 -15.35
CA GLY A 28 17.17 11.05 -14.70
C GLY A 28 17.94 9.97 -15.45
N THR A 29 17.58 8.71 -15.22
CA THR A 29 18.10 7.55 -15.96
C THR A 29 17.01 6.87 -16.77
N LEU A 30 17.36 6.34 -17.93
CA LEU A 30 16.55 5.44 -18.74
C LEU A 30 17.33 4.15 -18.98
N THR A 31 16.71 3.02 -18.66
CA THR A 31 17.25 1.70 -18.99
C THR A 31 16.33 1.00 -19.98
N LEU A 32 16.87 0.65 -21.15
CA LEU A 32 16.17 -0.08 -22.19
C LEU A 32 16.60 -1.56 -22.20
N PRO A 33 15.69 -2.48 -22.58
CA PRO A 33 16.06 -3.86 -22.90
C PRO A 33 17.13 -3.89 -24.00
N ASP A 34 17.98 -4.91 -23.96
CA ASP A 34 19.08 -5.04 -24.92
C ASP A 34 18.60 -5.34 -26.34
N LYS A 35 17.40 -5.93 -26.50
CA LYS A 35 16.79 -6.13 -27.81
C LYS A 35 16.31 -4.80 -28.39
N GLU A 36 16.95 -4.36 -29.47
CA GLU A 36 16.70 -3.04 -30.09
C GLU A 36 15.32 -2.88 -30.73
N ASP A 37 14.64 -3.96 -31.12
CA ASP A 37 13.28 -3.89 -31.68
C ASP A 37 12.18 -4.18 -30.65
N ALA A 38 12.51 -4.22 -29.35
CA ALA A 38 11.52 -4.44 -28.33
C ALA A 38 10.70 -3.17 -28.10
N ASN A 39 9.44 -3.15 -28.55
CA ASN A 39 8.43 -2.17 -28.12
C ASN A 39 8.04 -2.45 -26.66
N ALA A 40 8.93 -2.09 -25.72
CA ALA A 40 8.89 -2.56 -24.35
C ALA A 40 7.88 -1.76 -23.50
N PRO A 41 7.04 -2.42 -22.67
CA PRO A 41 6.21 -1.71 -21.70
C PRO A 41 7.07 -0.82 -20.78
N LEU A 42 6.59 0.38 -20.48
CA LEU A 42 7.33 1.37 -19.70
C LEU A 42 7.02 1.24 -18.22
N VAL A 43 8.05 1.31 -17.39
CA VAL A 43 7.95 1.49 -15.94
C VAL A 43 8.58 2.83 -15.59
N ILE A 44 7.84 3.70 -14.94
CA ILE A 44 8.37 4.95 -14.39
C ILE A 44 8.46 4.80 -12.87
N PHE A 45 9.67 4.70 -12.32
CA PHE A 45 9.87 4.55 -10.88
C PHE A 45 10.33 5.87 -10.26
N SER A 46 9.51 6.45 -9.38
CA SER A 46 9.82 7.70 -8.67
C SER A 46 10.43 7.42 -7.29
N HIS A 47 11.71 7.75 -7.10
CA HIS A 47 12.41 7.50 -5.84
C HIS A 47 11.88 8.37 -4.68
N LEU A 48 12.29 8.06 -3.45
CA LEU A 48 11.88 8.75 -2.23
C LEU A 48 12.39 10.21 -2.11
N ARG A 49 11.93 10.91 -1.06
CA ARG A 49 12.53 12.16 -0.60
C ARG A 49 13.61 11.87 0.44
N ALA A 50 14.80 12.40 0.21
CA ALA A 50 15.88 12.47 1.18
C ALA A 50 16.73 13.73 0.92
N SER A 51 17.78 13.94 1.69
CA SER A 51 18.67 15.11 1.57
C SER A 51 19.39 15.14 0.23
N THR A 52 19.18 16.18 -0.58
CA THR A 52 19.73 16.27 -1.94
C THR A 52 21.26 16.34 -1.99
N CYS A 53 21.93 16.79 -0.91
CA CYS A 53 23.37 17.00 -0.89
C CYS A 53 24.10 16.00 0.01
N GLY A 54 25.32 15.62 -0.38
CA GLY A 54 26.12 14.61 0.33
C GLY A 54 26.50 14.95 1.77
N ASN A 55 26.34 16.21 2.18
CA ASN A 55 26.49 16.67 3.56
C ASN A 55 25.18 16.61 4.38
N GLY A 56 24.11 16.04 3.83
CA GLY A 56 22.79 15.95 4.48
C GLY A 56 21.90 17.17 4.28
N ALA A 57 22.33 18.20 3.54
CA ALA A 57 21.50 19.38 3.31
C ALA A 57 20.33 19.12 2.34
N PHE A 58 19.17 19.70 2.66
CA PHE A 58 18.03 19.81 1.75
C PHE A 58 18.12 21.10 0.92
N ALA A 59 19.06 21.13 -0.02
CA ALA A 59 19.32 22.29 -0.87
C ALA A 59 19.55 21.89 -2.33
N TYR A 60 19.25 22.81 -3.26
CA TYR A 60 19.65 22.70 -4.66
C TYR A 60 19.81 24.10 -5.27
N PRO A 61 20.91 24.38 -5.98
CA PRO A 61 22.12 23.57 -6.12
C PRO A 61 22.77 23.26 -4.76
N CYS A 62 23.59 22.20 -4.71
CA CYS A 62 24.31 21.88 -3.48
C CYS A 62 25.37 22.92 -3.15
N PRO A 63 25.73 23.10 -1.86
CA PRO A 63 26.82 24.00 -1.47
C PRO A 63 28.11 23.70 -2.24
N SER A 64 28.93 24.73 -2.43
CA SER A 64 30.20 24.58 -3.15
C SER A 64 31.05 23.46 -2.55
N GLY A 65 31.58 22.59 -3.41
CA GLY A 65 32.37 21.42 -3.00
C GLY A 65 31.56 20.23 -2.46
N VAL A 66 30.22 20.35 -2.35
CA VAL A 66 29.35 19.25 -1.93
C VAL A 66 28.66 18.65 -3.14
N ALA A 67 28.86 17.35 -3.35
CA ALA A 67 28.19 16.62 -4.43
C ALA A 67 26.69 16.43 -4.14
N GLU A 68 25.89 16.41 -5.19
CA GLU A 68 24.50 15.97 -5.15
C GLU A 68 24.41 14.45 -4.99
N VAL A 69 23.43 13.99 -4.23
CA VAL A 69 23.08 12.57 -4.12
C VAL A 69 22.04 12.22 -5.20
N ARG A 70 22.43 11.35 -6.13
CA ARG A 70 21.60 10.91 -7.27
C ARG A 70 20.82 9.64 -6.92
N TYR A 71 19.66 9.81 -6.29
CA TYR A 71 18.79 8.70 -5.89
C TYR A 71 18.18 7.95 -7.08
N ASP A 72 18.06 8.57 -8.24
CA ASP A 72 17.67 7.91 -9.48
C ASP A 72 18.68 6.82 -9.89
N LYS A 73 19.98 7.10 -9.76
CA LYS A 73 21.06 6.12 -9.96
C LYS A 73 21.07 5.03 -8.89
N GLY A 74 20.57 5.37 -7.69
CA GLY A 74 20.36 4.42 -6.60
C GLY A 74 19.36 3.29 -6.93
N MET A 75 18.58 3.44 -8.01
CA MET A 75 17.61 2.45 -8.50
C MET A 75 18.10 1.69 -9.74
N ASP A 76 19.35 1.86 -10.16
CA ASP A 76 19.90 1.21 -11.36
C ASP A 76 19.77 -0.32 -11.31
N TYR A 77 19.88 -0.93 -10.12
CA TYR A 77 19.74 -2.37 -9.95
C TYR A 77 18.33 -2.85 -10.38
N LEU A 78 17.28 -2.12 -9.97
CA LEU A 78 15.90 -2.42 -10.31
C LEU A 78 15.67 -2.20 -11.80
N ALA A 79 16.16 -1.07 -12.32
CA ALA A 79 16.02 -0.72 -13.73
C ALA A 79 16.66 -1.78 -14.64
N LYS A 80 17.87 -2.26 -14.31
CA LYS A 80 18.56 -3.33 -15.03
C LYS A 80 17.84 -4.66 -14.92
N ALA A 81 17.37 -5.03 -13.73
CA ALA A 81 16.66 -6.29 -13.52
C ALA A 81 15.33 -6.35 -14.30
N LEU A 82 14.56 -5.27 -14.30
CA LEU A 82 13.32 -5.17 -15.08
C LEU A 82 13.58 -5.06 -16.58
N ALA A 83 14.65 -4.37 -17.01
CA ALA A 83 15.04 -4.34 -18.41
C ALA A 83 15.46 -5.72 -18.95
N ALA A 84 16.13 -6.53 -18.12
CA ALA A 84 16.40 -7.94 -18.45
C ALA A 84 15.10 -8.77 -18.61
N LYS A 85 14.02 -8.37 -17.92
CA LYS A 85 12.67 -8.92 -18.13
C LYS A 85 11.93 -8.32 -19.35
N GLY A 86 12.53 -7.38 -20.08
CA GLY A 86 11.93 -6.77 -21.27
C GLY A 86 11.06 -5.54 -21.01
N TYR A 87 11.29 -4.83 -19.91
CA TYR A 87 10.67 -3.52 -19.64
C TYR A 87 11.62 -2.37 -20.00
N ALA A 88 11.09 -1.25 -20.50
CA ALA A 88 11.82 0.01 -20.44
C ALA A 88 11.61 0.62 -19.05
N VAL A 89 12.66 1.09 -18.38
CA VAL A 89 12.57 1.65 -17.03
C VAL A 89 13.15 3.05 -16.99
N LEU A 90 12.34 4.01 -16.59
CA LEU A 90 12.72 5.41 -16.39
C LEU A 90 12.69 5.75 -14.90
N VAL A 91 13.75 6.36 -14.40
CA VAL A 91 13.85 6.83 -13.01
C VAL A 91 14.19 8.33 -13.04
N PRO A 92 13.24 9.23 -12.75
CA PRO A 92 13.52 10.65 -12.70
C PRO A 92 14.32 11.00 -11.44
N ASN A 93 15.24 11.96 -11.55
CA ASN A 93 15.88 12.57 -10.39
C ASN A 93 14.95 13.63 -9.78
N LEU A 94 14.25 13.23 -8.73
CA LEU A 94 13.30 14.06 -7.98
C LEU A 94 13.94 14.72 -6.75
N ALA A 95 15.23 14.50 -6.48
CA ALA A 95 15.90 15.06 -5.30
C ALA A 95 15.85 16.60 -5.28
N PRO A 96 16.12 17.31 -6.40
CA PRO A 96 15.98 18.76 -6.45
C PRO A 96 14.55 19.25 -6.22
N LEU A 97 13.55 18.46 -6.64
CA LEU A 97 12.13 18.82 -6.49
C LEU A 97 11.64 18.69 -5.04
N TYR A 98 12.23 17.80 -4.24
CA TYR A 98 11.73 17.51 -2.89
C TYR A 98 12.30 18.39 -1.77
N ILE A 99 13.09 19.41 -2.10
CA ILE A 99 13.57 20.43 -1.16
C ILE A 99 12.54 21.53 -0.88
N GLY A 100 11.47 21.64 -1.68
CA GLY A 100 10.60 22.83 -1.77
C GLY A 100 10.25 23.60 -0.49
N ILE A 101 9.91 22.97 0.64
CA ILE A 101 9.59 23.71 1.89
C ILE A 101 10.81 24.36 2.55
N GLN A 102 12.02 23.94 2.19
CA GLN A 102 13.29 24.43 2.70
C GLN A 102 13.90 25.57 1.85
N GLN A 103 13.21 26.02 0.80
CA GLN A 103 13.71 27.06 -0.11
C GLN A 103 13.19 28.45 0.25
N GLU A 104 13.98 29.47 -0.07
CA GLU A 104 13.49 30.84 -0.16
C GLU A 104 12.47 30.91 -1.31
N GLY A 105 11.19 31.12 -0.97
CA GLY A 105 10.08 30.98 -1.91
C GLY A 105 9.63 29.53 -2.08
N PRO A 106 8.97 28.93 -1.06
CA PRO A 106 8.48 27.56 -1.15
C PRO A 106 7.48 27.43 -2.31
N TYR A 107 7.44 26.26 -2.93
CA TYR A 107 6.55 25.93 -4.06
C TYR A 107 5.77 24.64 -3.80
N ASP A 108 4.68 24.46 -4.54
CA ASP A 108 3.89 23.24 -4.49
C ASP A 108 4.65 22.05 -5.14
N GLN A 109 5.12 21.14 -4.29
CA GLN A 109 5.84 19.93 -4.71
C GLN A 109 4.96 18.94 -5.50
N LYS A 110 3.63 18.95 -5.30
CA LYS A 110 2.69 18.13 -6.07
C LYS A 110 2.58 18.68 -7.49
N ILE A 111 2.41 19.98 -7.66
CA ILE A 111 2.42 20.62 -8.98
C ILE A 111 3.77 20.37 -9.67
N GLY A 112 4.89 20.62 -8.97
CA GLY A 112 6.22 20.40 -9.55
C GLY A 112 6.49 18.94 -9.94
N TYR A 113 5.95 17.96 -9.20
CA TYR A 113 6.00 16.55 -9.58
C TYR A 113 5.22 16.30 -10.87
N MET A 114 3.98 16.80 -10.97
CA MET A 114 3.15 16.62 -12.16
C MET A 114 3.79 17.25 -13.40
N VAL A 115 4.29 18.48 -13.30
CA VAL A 115 4.93 19.19 -14.42
C VAL A 115 6.21 18.49 -14.88
N THR A 116 7.04 18.04 -13.93
CA THR A 116 8.25 17.26 -14.23
C THR A 116 7.90 15.99 -15.02
N LEU A 117 6.95 15.21 -14.51
CA LEU A 117 6.57 13.93 -15.11
C LEU A 117 5.84 14.12 -16.44
N ASP A 118 5.01 15.15 -16.59
CA ASP A 118 4.38 15.52 -17.87
C ASP A 118 5.44 15.86 -18.93
N ARG A 119 6.47 16.66 -18.59
CA ARG A 119 7.56 16.98 -19.51
C ARG A 119 8.33 15.74 -19.94
N ILE A 120 8.65 14.86 -19.00
CA ILE A 120 9.31 13.58 -19.30
C ILE A 120 8.45 12.72 -20.22
N ARG A 121 7.16 12.55 -19.89
CA ARG A 121 6.20 11.79 -20.69
C ARG A 121 6.15 12.30 -22.12
N ASP A 122 5.95 13.61 -22.31
CA ASP A 122 5.76 14.19 -23.64
C ASP A 122 7.01 14.08 -24.50
N ARG A 123 8.19 14.29 -23.91
CA ARG A 123 9.48 14.08 -24.59
C ARG A 123 9.71 12.63 -24.94
N LEU A 124 9.39 11.70 -24.03
CA LEU A 124 9.54 10.26 -24.26
C LEU A 124 8.62 9.77 -25.37
N VAL A 125 7.35 10.17 -25.36
CA VAL A 125 6.37 9.84 -26.40
C VAL A 125 6.84 10.36 -27.77
N SER A 126 7.28 11.61 -27.84
CA SER A 126 7.85 12.20 -29.05
C SER A 126 9.06 11.40 -29.55
N ALA A 127 10.02 11.10 -28.68
CA ALA A 127 11.23 10.35 -29.04
C ALA A 127 10.90 8.92 -29.51
N ALA A 128 9.96 8.24 -28.85
CA ALA A 128 9.49 6.90 -29.22
C ALA A 128 8.82 6.86 -30.61
N GLN A 129 8.24 7.98 -31.04
CA GLN A 129 7.64 8.15 -32.37
C GLN A 129 8.65 8.63 -33.44
N GLY A 130 9.92 8.84 -33.06
CA GLY A 130 10.98 9.28 -33.97
C GLY A 130 11.17 10.81 -34.04
N GLY A 131 10.61 11.56 -33.09
CA GLY A 131 10.90 12.98 -32.89
C GLY A 131 12.26 13.25 -32.23
N ALA A 132 12.44 14.47 -31.73
CA ALA A 132 13.65 14.87 -31.01
C ALA A 132 13.92 13.94 -29.81
N ASN A 133 15.19 13.62 -29.58
CA ASN A 133 15.60 12.57 -28.67
C ASN A 133 16.78 13.00 -27.80
N ASP A 134 16.49 13.24 -26.52
CA ASP A 134 17.44 13.68 -25.50
C ASP A 134 17.69 12.57 -24.45
N PHE A 135 17.32 11.31 -24.75
CA PHE A 135 17.40 10.18 -23.81
C PHE A 135 18.71 9.37 -23.90
N GLY A 136 19.67 9.81 -24.72
CA GLY A 136 20.99 9.17 -24.83
C GLY A 136 21.01 7.79 -25.49
N ALA A 137 19.89 7.33 -26.06
CA ALA A 137 19.76 6.08 -26.82
C ALA A 137 18.74 6.24 -27.95
N THR A 138 18.84 5.47 -29.04
CA THR A 138 17.83 5.49 -30.11
C THR A 138 16.47 5.06 -29.57
N MET A 139 15.45 5.91 -29.67
CA MET A 139 14.15 5.68 -29.01
C MET A 139 13.03 5.17 -29.92
N LYS A 140 13.11 5.40 -31.23
CA LYS A 140 12.02 5.09 -32.17
C LYS A 140 11.62 3.61 -32.06
N GLY A 141 10.38 3.34 -31.67
CA GLY A 141 9.82 1.99 -31.54
C GLY A 141 10.32 1.18 -30.33
N ARG A 142 11.12 1.76 -29.42
CA ARG A 142 11.69 1.05 -28.24
C ARG A 142 10.77 0.98 -27.04
N VAL A 143 9.75 1.82 -26.98
CA VAL A 143 8.92 1.99 -25.78
C VAL A 143 7.46 1.97 -26.16
N ASP A 144 6.71 1.08 -25.54
CA ASP A 144 5.26 1.00 -25.64
C ASP A 144 4.62 1.97 -24.64
N THR A 145 4.29 3.18 -25.12
CA THR A 145 3.67 4.22 -24.29
C THR A 145 2.18 3.96 -24.05
N SER A 146 1.59 2.90 -24.62
CA SER A 146 0.22 2.47 -24.32
C SER A 146 0.14 1.57 -23.08
N LYS A 147 1.29 1.04 -22.63
CA LYS A 147 1.43 0.18 -21.46
C LYS A 147 2.43 0.76 -20.49
N VAL A 148 1.94 1.62 -19.59
CA VAL A 148 2.79 2.29 -18.59
C VAL A 148 2.44 1.86 -17.18
N ALA A 149 3.42 1.37 -16.44
CA ALA A 149 3.33 1.24 -15.00
C ALA A 149 3.97 2.45 -14.34
N ILE A 150 3.30 3.01 -13.33
CA ILE A 150 3.88 4.05 -12.48
C ILE A 150 4.19 3.44 -11.12
N ALA A 151 5.38 3.73 -10.62
CA ALA A 151 5.88 3.19 -9.37
C ALA A 151 6.50 4.29 -8.51
N GLY A 152 6.49 4.12 -7.19
CA GLY A 152 7.17 5.11 -6.33
C GLY A 152 7.46 4.65 -4.91
N GLN A 153 8.45 5.32 -4.31
CA GLN A 153 8.89 5.09 -2.93
C GLN A 153 8.64 6.32 -2.05
N GLY A 154 8.32 6.12 -0.77
CA GLY A 154 8.19 7.19 0.21
C GLY A 154 7.24 8.29 -0.25
N ARG A 155 7.72 9.54 -0.25
CA ARG A 155 6.95 10.72 -0.68
C ARG A 155 6.43 10.64 -2.13
N SER A 156 7.05 9.86 -3.00
CA SER A 156 6.53 9.67 -4.36
C SER A 156 5.24 8.85 -4.39
N GLY A 157 5.03 7.97 -3.40
CA GLY A 157 3.83 7.13 -3.29
C GLY A 157 2.52 7.92 -3.33
N ARG A 158 2.42 9.04 -2.58
CA ARG A 158 1.22 9.92 -2.58
C ARG A 158 0.91 10.57 -3.93
N MET A 159 1.88 10.63 -4.85
CA MET A 159 1.68 11.27 -6.14
C MET A 159 1.15 10.31 -7.21
N LEU A 160 1.20 8.99 -6.97
CA LEU A 160 0.88 7.98 -7.98
C LEU A 160 -0.60 8.01 -8.39
N ALA A 161 -1.54 8.00 -7.43
CA ALA A 161 -2.97 8.05 -7.75
C ALA A 161 -3.38 9.35 -8.48
N PRO A 162 -2.98 10.56 -8.01
CA PRO A 162 -3.20 11.80 -8.76
C PRO A 162 -2.59 11.78 -10.16
N LEU A 163 -1.36 11.27 -10.31
CA LEU A 163 -0.69 11.16 -11.60
C LEU A 163 -1.49 10.24 -12.53
N ALA A 164 -1.95 9.10 -12.01
CA ALA A 164 -2.70 8.15 -12.79
C ALA A 164 -4.01 8.72 -13.32
N ILE A 165 -4.75 9.43 -12.46
CA ILE A 165 -6.00 10.12 -12.84
C ILE A 165 -5.72 11.18 -13.91
N ARG A 166 -4.67 11.98 -13.72
CA ARG A 166 -4.26 13.02 -14.68
C ARG A 166 -3.91 12.41 -16.04
N TRP A 167 -3.13 11.33 -16.06
CA TRP A 167 -2.65 10.72 -17.30
C TRP A 167 -3.70 9.88 -18.01
N LYS A 168 -4.70 9.36 -17.31
CA LYS A 168 -5.82 8.61 -17.93
C LYS A 168 -6.51 9.36 -19.08
N GLN A 169 -6.46 10.69 -19.05
CA GLN A 169 -7.02 11.58 -20.07
C GLN A 169 -6.04 11.94 -21.21
N GLY A 170 -4.77 11.55 -21.10
CA GLY A 170 -3.69 11.93 -22.00
C GLY A 170 -3.25 10.80 -22.96
N PRO A 171 -2.11 11.00 -23.66
CA PRO A 171 -1.58 10.04 -24.64
C PRO A 171 -0.99 8.77 -24.00
N VAL A 172 -0.75 8.79 -22.70
CA VAL A 172 -0.22 7.66 -21.92
C VAL A 172 -1.25 7.23 -20.90
N LYS A 173 -1.62 5.96 -20.91
CA LYS A 173 -2.58 5.40 -19.97
C LYS A 173 -1.86 4.50 -18.97
N PRO A 174 -1.81 4.86 -17.69
CA PRO A 174 -1.28 3.98 -16.67
C PRO A 174 -2.11 2.70 -16.58
N ALA A 175 -1.43 1.55 -16.61
CA ALA A 175 -2.01 0.22 -16.58
C ALA A 175 -1.68 -0.54 -15.28
N ALA A 176 -0.75 -0.03 -14.47
CA ALA A 176 -0.45 -0.56 -13.14
C ALA A 176 0.12 0.54 -12.23
N ILE A 177 -0.15 0.42 -10.92
CA ILE A 177 0.44 1.25 -9.87
C ILE A 177 1.18 0.35 -8.89
N LEU A 178 2.44 0.66 -8.59
CA LEU A 178 3.24 -0.03 -7.59
C LEU A 178 3.82 0.97 -6.57
N ALA A 179 3.81 0.61 -5.30
CA ALA A 179 4.29 1.48 -4.24
C ALA A 179 5.14 0.68 -3.26
N VAL A 180 6.32 1.18 -2.88
CA VAL A 180 7.15 0.58 -1.84
C VAL A 180 7.41 1.60 -0.75
N ALA A 181 7.15 1.22 0.51
CA ALA A 181 7.23 2.14 1.65
C ALA A 181 6.58 3.51 1.35
N PRO A 182 5.34 3.57 0.81
CA PRO A 182 4.77 4.84 0.38
C PRO A 182 4.30 5.68 1.56
N LEU A 183 4.41 7.00 1.44
CA LEU A 183 3.81 7.96 2.35
C LEU A 183 2.38 8.26 1.88
N TYR A 184 1.38 7.67 2.53
CA TYR A 184 -0.02 8.01 2.32
C TYR A 184 -0.66 8.61 3.57
N ARG A 185 -1.32 9.75 3.40
CA ARG A 185 -2.15 10.35 4.44
C ARG A 185 -3.61 10.15 4.08
N VAL A 186 -4.40 9.55 4.95
CA VAL A 186 -5.86 9.43 4.77
C VAL A 186 -6.58 10.19 5.86
N ALA A 187 -7.73 10.78 5.52
CA ALA A 187 -8.47 11.66 6.41
C ALA A 187 -8.77 10.99 7.76
N ARG A 188 -8.28 11.60 8.86
CA ARG A 188 -8.61 11.23 10.24
C ARG A 188 -9.77 12.14 10.69
N TYR A 189 -10.79 11.58 11.36
CA TYR A 189 -11.94 12.37 11.80
C TYR A 189 -11.48 13.40 12.85
N GLY A 190 -11.80 14.68 12.65
CA GLY A 190 -11.34 15.80 13.51
C GLY A 190 -10.31 16.72 12.87
N GLU A 191 -9.57 16.25 11.86
CA GLU A 191 -8.80 17.12 10.96
C GLU A 191 -9.74 17.58 9.85
N ALA A 192 -10.36 18.76 10.01
CA ALA A 192 -11.09 19.38 8.91
C ALA A 192 -10.16 19.46 7.69
N GLU A 193 -10.65 19.07 6.51
CA GLU A 193 -9.93 19.12 5.22
C GLU A 193 -9.30 20.50 4.89
N GLY A 194 -9.56 21.54 5.68
CA GLY A 194 -9.06 22.91 5.51
C GLY A 194 -7.97 23.40 6.46
N ASN A 195 -7.52 22.66 7.48
CA ASN A 195 -6.56 23.18 8.48
C ASN A 195 -5.16 22.56 8.47
N ALA A 196 -4.91 21.54 7.65
CA ALA A 196 -3.56 21.07 7.43
C ALA A 196 -2.86 22.00 6.42
N PRO A 197 -1.67 22.56 6.72
CA PRO A 197 -0.91 23.30 5.74
C PRO A 197 -0.62 22.38 4.54
N ASP A 198 -1.27 22.73 3.43
CA ASP A 198 -1.17 22.23 2.07
C ASP A 198 -1.71 20.81 1.80
N THR A 199 -2.89 20.70 1.18
CA THR A 199 -3.33 19.56 0.33
C THR A 199 -3.17 18.13 0.90
N SER A 200 -3.42 17.96 2.21
CA SER A 200 -2.89 16.91 3.09
C SER A 200 -3.33 15.46 2.89
N TRP A 201 -4.29 15.16 2.01
CA TRP A 201 -4.84 13.81 1.85
C TRP A 201 -4.43 13.15 0.54
N SER A 202 -4.05 11.88 0.62
CA SER A 202 -3.84 11.00 -0.52
C SER A 202 -5.14 10.80 -1.27
N THR A 203 -5.11 11.05 -2.57
CA THR A 203 -6.24 10.76 -3.46
C THR A 203 -6.54 9.26 -3.46
N ALA A 204 -7.82 8.89 -3.49
CA ALA A 204 -8.25 7.49 -3.55
C ALA A 204 -7.58 6.73 -4.73
N PRO A 205 -7.24 5.45 -4.56
CA PRO A 205 -6.59 4.69 -5.62
C PRO A 205 -7.58 4.45 -6.76
N PRO A 206 -7.23 4.70 -8.03
CA PRO A 206 -8.11 4.42 -9.17
C PRO A 206 -8.63 2.99 -9.11
N THR A 207 -9.93 2.81 -9.28
CA THR A 207 -10.61 1.52 -9.08
C THR A 207 -10.47 0.56 -10.26
N ASP A 208 -10.01 1.07 -11.40
CA ASP A 208 -9.84 0.36 -12.65
C ASP A 208 -8.37 0.15 -13.06
N ILE A 209 -7.44 0.52 -12.18
CA ILE A 209 -6.01 0.27 -12.35
C ILE A 209 -5.55 -0.69 -11.24
N PRO A 210 -4.87 -1.81 -11.58
CA PRO A 210 -4.26 -2.69 -10.60
C PRO A 210 -3.29 -1.92 -9.69
N TYR A 211 -3.40 -2.15 -8.38
CA TYR A 211 -2.58 -1.50 -7.35
C TYR A 211 -1.83 -2.52 -6.49
N PHE A 212 -0.53 -2.32 -6.31
CA PHE A 212 0.29 -3.07 -5.37
C PHE A 212 1.06 -2.16 -4.42
N GLY A 213 0.95 -2.41 -3.12
CA GLY A 213 1.76 -1.78 -2.08
C GLY A 213 2.66 -2.80 -1.38
N LEU A 214 3.93 -2.48 -1.20
CA LEU A 214 4.88 -3.21 -0.37
C LEU A 214 5.22 -2.36 0.84
N VAL A 215 4.91 -2.86 2.04
CA VAL A 215 5.17 -2.17 3.31
C VAL A 215 6.25 -2.94 4.08
N PRO A 216 7.44 -2.35 4.28
CA PRO A 216 8.47 -2.93 5.14
C PRO A 216 8.06 -2.84 6.63
N SER A 217 8.20 -3.92 7.42
CA SER A 217 7.75 -3.93 8.82
C SER A 217 8.55 -3.08 9.80
N ALA A 218 9.80 -2.76 9.48
CA ALA A 218 10.66 -1.95 10.32
C ALA A 218 10.95 -0.58 9.68
N ASP A 219 10.04 -0.05 8.86
CA ASP A 219 10.09 1.33 8.38
C ASP A 219 10.08 2.31 9.55
N GLY A 220 11.21 2.98 9.82
CA GLY A 220 11.29 3.98 10.89
C GLY A 220 10.98 5.41 10.43
N VAL A 221 10.55 5.59 9.18
CA VAL A 221 10.25 6.90 8.59
C VAL A 221 8.75 7.13 8.47
N ILE A 222 7.97 6.07 8.22
CA ILE A 222 6.54 6.13 7.91
C ILE A 222 5.74 5.19 8.82
N GLU A 223 5.73 5.51 10.12
CA GLU A 223 5.12 4.66 11.15
C GLU A 223 3.58 4.60 11.13
N GLU A 224 2.90 5.62 10.57
CA GLU A 224 1.43 5.74 10.65
C GLU A 224 0.73 6.13 9.33
N ALA A 225 1.37 5.93 8.19
CA ALA A 225 0.96 6.53 6.93
C ALA A 225 1.34 5.65 5.72
N ASP A 226 0.99 4.37 5.78
CA ASP A 226 1.41 3.36 4.80
C ASP A 226 0.30 2.93 3.80
N ALA A 227 0.64 1.98 2.93
CA ALA A 227 -0.27 1.41 1.94
C ALA A 227 -1.43 0.62 2.55
N ASN A 228 -1.25 -0.03 3.70
CA ASN A 228 -2.28 -0.82 4.38
C ASN A 228 -3.39 0.10 4.89
N GLN A 229 -3.02 1.18 5.59
CA GLN A 229 -3.97 2.19 6.04
C GLN A 229 -4.68 2.88 4.86
N TYR A 230 -3.93 3.16 3.79
CA TYR A 230 -4.47 3.74 2.57
C TYR A 230 -5.51 2.82 1.91
N LEU A 231 -5.19 1.54 1.69
CA LEU A 231 -6.13 0.60 1.08
C LEU A 231 -7.32 0.32 2.01
N SER A 232 -7.10 0.14 3.32
CA SER A 232 -8.16 -0.12 4.30
C SER A 232 -9.23 0.98 4.32
N HIS A 233 -8.82 2.23 4.15
CA HIS A 233 -9.73 3.37 4.06
C HIS A 233 -10.69 3.26 2.86
N TYR A 234 -10.22 2.69 1.75
CA TYR A 234 -10.97 2.60 0.47
C TYR A 234 -11.49 1.20 0.13
N LEU A 235 -11.43 0.21 1.05
CA LEU A 235 -11.91 -1.17 0.80
C LEU A 235 -13.37 -1.26 0.36
N SER A 236 -14.21 -0.34 0.85
CA SER A 236 -15.64 -0.30 0.53
C SER A 236 -15.94 0.22 -0.86
N VAL A 237 -14.95 0.79 -1.55
CA VAL A 237 -15.13 1.31 -2.91
C VAL A 237 -15.06 0.13 -3.89
N PRO A 238 -16.11 -0.13 -4.69
CA PRO A 238 -16.09 -1.19 -5.69
C PRO A 238 -14.96 -1.00 -6.71
N ARG A 239 -14.31 -2.09 -7.10
CA ARG A 239 -13.17 -2.08 -8.03
C ARG A 239 -13.39 -3.00 -9.21
N THR A 240 -12.90 -2.60 -10.37
CA THR A 240 -12.81 -3.44 -11.58
C THR A 240 -11.40 -3.99 -11.79
N ALA A 241 -10.43 -3.53 -11.00
CA ALA A 241 -9.07 -4.04 -10.96
C ALA A 241 -8.62 -4.38 -9.53
N PRO A 242 -7.76 -5.40 -9.35
CA PRO A 242 -7.31 -5.84 -8.04
C PRO A 242 -6.40 -4.81 -7.36
N ALA A 243 -6.48 -4.72 -6.04
CA ALA A 243 -5.58 -3.99 -5.18
C ALA A 243 -5.07 -4.91 -4.06
N GLN A 244 -3.76 -4.92 -3.84
CA GLN A 244 -3.12 -5.75 -2.83
C GLN A 244 -2.04 -4.94 -2.10
N VAL A 245 -1.91 -5.16 -0.80
CA VAL A 245 -0.80 -4.66 0.00
C VAL A 245 -0.16 -5.85 0.70
N ALA A 246 1.13 -6.02 0.52
CA ALA A 246 1.93 -6.97 1.27
C ALA A 246 2.71 -6.22 2.35
N VAL A 247 2.61 -6.68 3.59
CA VAL A 247 3.43 -6.20 4.70
C VAL A 247 4.38 -7.31 5.09
N THR A 248 5.69 -7.06 4.98
CA THR A 248 6.70 -8.08 5.33
C THR A 248 6.66 -8.38 6.82
N GLU A 249 7.04 -9.58 7.23
CA GLU A 249 7.30 -9.87 8.64
C GLU A 249 8.74 -9.52 9.01
N GLU A 250 9.69 -9.87 8.15
CA GLU A 250 11.10 -9.56 8.34
C GLU A 250 11.33 -8.04 8.34
N PRO A 251 12.28 -7.54 9.17
CA PRO A 251 12.46 -6.11 9.43
C PRO A 251 13.22 -5.43 8.28
N PHE A 252 12.58 -5.35 7.12
CA PHE A 252 12.96 -4.45 6.04
C PHE A 252 12.69 -3.00 6.48
N GLY A 253 13.47 -2.05 5.96
CA GLY A 253 13.40 -0.62 6.28
C GLY A 253 13.10 0.25 5.06
N HIS A 254 12.93 1.55 5.30
CA HIS A 254 12.57 2.54 4.30
C HIS A 254 13.68 2.79 3.27
N ASN A 255 14.91 2.99 3.75
CA ASN A 255 15.99 3.57 2.94
C ASN A 255 16.72 2.55 2.08
N PHE A 256 16.79 1.29 2.52
CA PHE A 256 17.66 0.27 1.91
C PHE A 256 17.19 -0.24 0.54
N PHE A 257 16.00 0.17 0.09
CA PHE A 257 15.58 -0.02 -1.30
C PHE A 257 16.33 0.89 -2.29
N ASN A 258 17.06 1.91 -1.83
CA ASN A 258 17.84 2.80 -2.69
C ASN A 258 19.33 2.70 -2.37
N THR A 259 20.16 2.33 -3.35
CA THR A 259 21.58 2.06 -3.07
C THR A 259 22.39 3.29 -2.70
N ALA A 260 21.94 4.50 -3.10
CA ALA A 260 22.57 5.74 -2.68
C ALA A 260 22.36 6.05 -1.20
N LEU A 261 21.30 5.49 -0.58
CA LEU A 261 21.07 5.58 0.86
C LEU A 261 21.70 4.41 1.61
N SER A 262 21.64 3.20 1.07
CA SER A 262 22.25 2.04 1.73
C SER A 262 23.79 2.07 1.71
N SER A 263 24.40 2.89 0.84
CA SER A 263 25.86 3.09 0.82
C SER A 263 26.38 4.04 1.90
N ILE A 264 25.49 4.69 2.65
CA ILE A 264 25.83 5.57 3.77
C ILE A 264 25.19 5.03 5.07
N PRO A 265 25.62 5.47 6.27
CA PRO A 265 25.01 5.09 7.54
C PRO A 265 23.59 5.66 7.76
N ALA A 266 22.66 5.36 6.85
CA ALA A 266 21.26 5.83 6.86
C ALA A 266 20.28 4.65 7.04
N ASP A 267 20.63 3.68 7.89
CA ASP A 267 19.70 2.62 8.29
C ASP A 267 18.61 3.22 9.20
N ASP A 268 17.38 3.24 8.70
CA ASP A 268 16.23 3.81 9.38
C ASP A 268 15.45 2.79 10.21
N ARG A 269 15.90 1.53 10.25
CA ARG A 269 15.11 0.47 10.89
C ARG A 269 15.02 0.64 12.39
N LEU A 270 13.80 0.51 12.91
CA LEU A 270 13.54 0.50 14.35
C LEU A 270 14.21 -0.71 15.01
N GLY A 271 14.89 -0.50 16.15
CA GLY A 271 15.57 -1.55 16.91
C GLY A 271 16.97 -1.94 16.42
N CYS A 272 17.49 -1.23 15.40
CA CYS A 272 18.78 -1.52 14.76
C CYS A 272 19.96 -0.64 15.22
N LEU A 273 19.75 0.25 16.19
CA LEU A 273 20.78 1.18 16.63
C LEU A 273 21.99 0.43 17.24
N GLY A 274 23.13 0.51 16.55
CA GLY A 274 24.42 -0.01 17.03
C GLY A 274 24.70 -1.49 16.74
N LYS A 275 23.91 -2.18 15.91
CA LYS A 275 24.16 -3.58 15.49
C LYS A 275 23.92 -3.77 13.99
N PRO A 276 24.61 -4.72 13.33
CA PRO A 276 24.30 -5.08 11.95
C PRO A 276 22.88 -5.64 11.88
N CYS A 277 22.01 -4.98 11.13
CA CYS A 277 20.64 -5.44 10.96
C CYS A 277 20.46 -6.25 9.68
N VAL A 278 19.83 -7.41 9.85
CA VAL A 278 19.28 -8.22 8.77
C VAL A 278 17.81 -7.86 8.59
N PRO A 279 17.25 -7.85 7.36
CA PRO A 279 17.89 -8.21 6.08
C PRO A 279 18.88 -7.14 5.55
N THR A 280 19.84 -7.52 4.70
CA THR A 280 20.82 -6.58 4.12
C THR A 280 20.23 -5.71 3.02
N ALA A 281 20.97 -4.72 2.52
CA ALA A 281 20.55 -3.92 1.36
C ALA A 281 20.29 -4.79 0.12
N GLU A 282 21.09 -5.83 -0.10
CA GLU A 282 20.90 -6.79 -1.20
C GLU A 282 19.58 -7.54 -1.06
N ALA A 283 19.18 -7.89 0.17
CA ALA A 283 17.88 -8.52 0.42
C ALA A 283 16.72 -7.55 0.12
N HIS A 284 16.85 -6.25 0.44
CA HIS A 284 15.84 -5.23 0.07
C HIS A 284 15.71 -5.13 -1.45
N GLN A 285 16.84 -5.11 -2.16
CA GLN A 285 16.87 -5.09 -3.62
C GLN A 285 16.20 -6.34 -4.21
N ALA A 286 16.53 -7.54 -3.71
CA ALA A 286 15.95 -8.80 -4.17
C ALA A 286 14.43 -8.86 -3.96
N LEU A 287 13.96 -8.45 -2.78
CA LEU A 287 12.53 -8.32 -2.47
C LEU A 287 11.83 -7.39 -3.47
N LEU A 288 12.39 -6.21 -3.73
CA LEU A 288 11.77 -5.25 -4.65
C LEU A 288 11.78 -5.74 -6.10
N ILE A 289 12.90 -6.29 -6.58
CA ILE A 289 13.02 -6.83 -7.94
C ILE A 289 11.97 -7.91 -8.17
N LYS A 290 11.88 -8.88 -7.26
CA LYS A 290 10.98 -10.03 -7.46
C LYS A 290 9.53 -9.60 -7.30
N SER A 291 9.16 -8.90 -6.23
CA SER A 291 7.77 -8.49 -6.00
C SER A 291 7.22 -7.57 -7.10
N PHE A 292 7.99 -6.56 -7.52
CA PHE A 292 7.55 -5.66 -8.60
C PHE A 292 7.59 -6.37 -9.96
N GLY A 293 8.60 -7.20 -10.20
CA GLY A 293 8.68 -8.00 -11.42
C GLY A 293 7.48 -8.92 -11.59
N ASP A 294 7.11 -9.66 -10.56
CA ASP A 294 5.99 -10.61 -10.58
C ASP A 294 4.65 -9.86 -10.76
N TRP A 295 4.45 -8.72 -10.08
CA TRP A 295 3.26 -7.89 -10.27
C TRP A 295 3.14 -7.35 -11.70
N LEU A 296 4.24 -6.81 -12.24
CA LEU A 296 4.27 -6.27 -13.60
C LEU A 296 4.03 -7.38 -14.63
N ASP A 297 4.65 -8.55 -14.47
CA ASP A 297 4.46 -9.65 -15.41
C ASP A 297 2.98 -10.10 -15.43
N ALA A 298 2.32 -10.19 -14.28
CA ALA A 298 0.90 -10.52 -14.19
C ALA A 298 -0.03 -9.45 -14.78
N THR A 299 0.24 -8.16 -14.52
CA THR A 299 -0.68 -7.07 -14.87
C THR A 299 -0.43 -6.45 -16.25
N MET A 300 0.81 -6.49 -16.75
CA MET A 300 1.22 -5.81 -17.99
C MET A 300 1.45 -6.77 -19.16
N LYS A 301 1.83 -8.02 -18.87
CA LYS A 301 2.16 -9.05 -19.87
C LYS A 301 1.23 -10.27 -19.84
N ALA A 302 0.25 -10.32 -18.94
CA ALA A 302 -0.59 -11.49 -18.70
C ALA A 302 0.22 -12.75 -18.33
N GLY A 303 1.35 -12.58 -17.66
CA GLY A 303 2.16 -13.66 -17.09
C GLY A 303 1.56 -14.23 -15.80
N GLN A 304 2.24 -15.24 -15.25
CA GLN A 304 1.88 -15.83 -13.95
C GLN A 304 2.64 -15.14 -12.83
N ALA A 305 1.98 -14.97 -11.67
CA ALA A 305 2.61 -14.53 -10.43
C ALA A 305 2.03 -15.36 -9.26
N PRO A 306 2.68 -16.49 -8.90
CA PRO A 306 2.09 -17.46 -7.98
C PRO A 306 1.98 -16.97 -6.53
N GLU A 307 2.78 -15.98 -6.13
CA GLU A 307 2.75 -15.35 -4.80
C GLU A 307 1.79 -14.15 -4.72
N LEU A 308 1.00 -13.90 -5.78
CA LEU A 308 0.04 -12.81 -5.85
C LEU A 308 -1.34 -13.36 -6.22
N ALA A 309 -2.40 -12.75 -5.69
CA ALA A 309 -3.75 -13.28 -5.83
C ALA A 309 -4.69 -12.24 -6.47
N PHE A 310 -4.93 -12.37 -7.77
CA PHE A 310 -5.71 -11.40 -8.55
C PHE A 310 -7.21 -11.69 -8.58
N ALA A 311 -7.58 -12.96 -8.48
CA ALA A 311 -8.96 -13.40 -8.51
C ALA A 311 -9.56 -13.43 -7.08
N ALA A 312 -10.87 -13.22 -6.97
CA ALA A 312 -11.57 -13.29 -5.69
C ALA A 312 -11.52 -14.70 -5.07
N ASP A 313 -11.39 -15.72 -5.93
CA ASP A 313 -11.26 -17.13 -5.59
C ASP A 313 -9.79 -17.62 -5.53
N ALA A 314 -8.80 -16.73 -5.56
CA ALA A 314 -7.43 -17.12 -5.22
C ALA A 314 -7.27 -17.28 -3.70
N ALA A 315 -6.38 -18.18 -3.26
CA ALA A 315 -5.95 -18.22 -1.86
C ALA A 315 -5.20 -16.93 -1.50
N VAL A 316 -5.25 -16.52 -0.23
CA VAL A 316 -4.44 -15.39 0.24
C VAL A 316 -3.00 -15.87 0.38
N PRO A 317 -2.01 -15.21 -0.25
CA PRO A 317 -0.61 -15.58 -0.08
C PRO A 317 -0.15 -15.32 1.35
N THR A 318 0.80 -16.11 1.83
CA THR A 318 1.43 -15.94 3.16
C THR A 318 2.88 -15.47 3.06
N ALA A 319 3.35 -15.22 1.84
CA ALA A 319 4.71 -14.81 1.56
C ALA A 319 4.79 -13.96 0.29
N ILE A 320 5.78 -13.07 0.24
CA ILE A 320 6.15 -12.31 -0.93
C ILE A 320 7.67 -12.40 -1.15
N SER A 321 8.06 -12.84 -2.33
CA SER A 321 9.45 -12.99 -2.74
C SER A 321 10.32 -13.84 -1.81
N GLY A 322 9.74 -14.91 -1.25
CA GLY A 322 10.41 -15.79 -0.30
C GLY A 322 10.46 -15.27 1.14
N HIS A 323 9.78 -14.16 1.43
CA HIS A 323 9.67 -13.56 2.75
C HIS A 323 8.24 -13.70 3.27
N ASN A 324 8.07 -14.00 4.56
CA ASN A 324 6.72 -14.06 5.13
C ASN A 324 6.05 -12.69 5.03
N ALA A 325 4.75 -12.69 4.74
CA ALA A 325 4.00 -11.46 4.63
C ALA A 325 2.51 -11.62 4.93
N GLU A 326 1.97 -10.58 5.53
CA GLU A 326 0.55 -10.35 5.70
C GLU A 326 0.00 -9.60 4.48
N PHE A 327 -1.16 -10.03 3.96
CA PHE A 327 -1.78 -9.41 2.79
C PHE A 327 -3.11 -8.75 3.10
N LEU A 328 -3.26 -7.48 2.72
CA LEU A 328 -4.55 -6.80 2.60
C LEU A 328 -4.97 -6.75 1.14
N MET A 329 -6.17 -7.23 0.83
CA MET A 329 -6.63 -7.42 -0.54
C MET A 329 -8.02 -6.86 -0.79
N ALA A 330 -8.19 -6.24 -1.96
CA ALA A 330 -9.47 -5.92 -2.57
C ALA A 330 -9.47 -6.42 -4.02
N THR A 331 -10.25 -7.46 -4.31
CA THR A 331 -10.36 -8.04 -5.65
C THR A 331 -11.64 -7.64 -6.35
N PRO A 332 -11.63 -7.54 -7.70
CA PRO A 332 -12.84 -7.33 -8.47
C PRO A 332 -13.72 -8.58 -8.42
N GLY A 333 -15.03 -8.39 -8.53
CA GLY A 333 -15.99 -9.48 -8.61
C GLY A 333 -17.35 -9.15 -8.01
N PRO A 334 -18.38 -9.95 -8.32
CA PRO A 334 -19.66 -9.87 -7.63
C PRO A 334 -19.45 -10.24 -6.16
N LYS A 335 -19.98 -9.41 -5.26
CA LYS A 335 -19.88 -9.64 -3.83
C LYS A 335 -21.08 -9.08 -3.09
N THR A 336 -21.43 -9.71 -1.97
CA THR A 336 -22.41 -9.21 -1.02
C THR A 336 -21.69 -8.73 0.22
N VAL A 337 -21.70 -7.42 0.45
CA VAL A 337 -21.14 -6.84 1.68
C VAL A 337 -22.10 -7.15 2.83
N LEU A 338 -21.59 -7.80 3.88
CA LEU A 338 -22.33 -8.09 5.11
C LEU A 338 -22.02 -7.05 6.19
N LEU A 339 -20.76 -6.63 6.28
CA LEU A 339 -20.30 -5.66 7.26
C LEU A 339 -19.34 -4.67 6.59
N ASN A 340 -19.58 -3.39 6.81
CA ASN A 340 -18.70 -2.28 6.42
C ASN A 340 -18.97 -1.11 7.38
N PRO A 341 -18.33 -1.08 8.55
CA PRO A 341 -18.61 -0.06 9.56
C PRO A 341 -18.28 1.32 9.02
N THR A 342 -19.22 2.26 9.15
CA THR A 342 -19.07 3.66 8.72
C THR A 342 -19.16 4.67 9.87
N GLY A 343 -19.39 4.18 11.09
CA GLY A 343 -19.58 5.00 12.28
C GLY A 343 -19.61 4.16 13.56
N LYS A 344 -19.97 4.81 14.67
CA LYS A 344 -20.11 4.17 15.99
C LYS A 344 -21.29 3.20 16.10
N ALA A 345 -22.29 3.37 15.23
CA ALA A 345 -23.47 2.51 15.22
C ALA A 345 -23.09 1.08 14.79
N LEU A 346 -23.52 0.09 15.57
CA LEU A 346 -23.25 -1.33 15.34
C LEU A 346 -24.25 -1.91 14.34
N LYS A 347 -24.15 -1.47 13.09
CA LYS A 347 -25.06 -1.89 12.02
C LYS A 347 -24.35 -2.72 10.96
N ASP A 348 -25.03 -3.74 10.46
CA ASP A 348 -24.63 -4.47 9.28
C ASP A 348 -24.85 -3.63 8.00
N ALA A 349 -24.43 -4.15 6.85
CA ALA A 349 -24.54 -3.43 5.57
C ALA A 349 -26.00 -3.18 5.13
N ALA A 350 -26.97 -3.90 5.69
CA ALA A 350 -28.40 -3.69 5.47
C ALA A 350 -29.01 -2.69 6.49
N GLY A 351 -28.20 -2.16 7.41
CA GLY A 351 -28.63 -1.20 8.42
C GLY A 351 -29.28 -1.83 9.66
N LYS A 352 -29.23 -3.15 9.80
CA LYS A 352 -29.76 -3.87 10.98
C LYS A 352 -28.72 -3.92 12.08
N GLU A 353 -29.17 -3.83 13.32
CA GLU A 353 -28.29 -3.92 14.49
C GLU A 353 -27.58 -5.28 14.57
N ILE A 354 -26.27 -5.24 14.77
CA ILE A 354 -25.41 -6.39 15.00
C ILE A 354 -25.66 -6.90 16.42
N GLN A 355 -25.86 -8.21 16.55
CA GLN A 355 -26.21 -8.82 17.84
C GLN A 355 -24.98 -9.48 18.48
N GLY A 356 -24.80 -9.28 19.78
CA GLY A 356 -23.84 -10.05 20.55
C GLY A 356 -24.41 -11.42 20.90
N VAL A 357 -23.59 -12.47 20.77
CA VAL A 357 -23.90 -13.84 21.16
C VAL A 357 -22.86 -14.29 22.18
N GLY A 358 -23.30 -14.73 23.37
CA GLY A 358 -22.38 -15.11 24.44
C GLY A 358 -21.71 -13.90 25.11
N ASP A 359 -20.51 -14.11 25.67
CA ASP A 359 -19.76 -13.05 26.36
C ASP A 359 -18.86 -12.28 25.39
N VAL A 360 -19.45 -11.28 24.73
CA VAL A 360 -18.77 -10.39 23.78
C VAL A 360 -19.07 -8.93 24.08
N ARG A 361 -18.03 -8.10 24.01
CA ARG A 361 -18.13 -6.64 23.94
C ARG A 361 -17.90 -6.21 22.51
N MET A 362 -18.73 -5.30 22.03
CA MET A 362 -18.69 -4.79 20.66
C MET A 362 -18.65 -3.27 20.67
N GLN A 363 -17.83 -2.68 19.80
CA GLN A 363 -17.73 -1.23 19.64
C GLN A 363 -17.48 -0.88 18.17
N GLY A 364 -18.21 0.10 17.65
CA GLY A 364 -17.87 0.77 16.39
C GLY A 364 -16.89 1.90 16.68
N CYS A 365 -15.66 1.81 16.18
CA CYS A 365 -14.58 2.73 16.55
C CYS A 365 -13.46 2.73 15.52
N ARG A 366 -12.40 3.52 15.77
CA ARG A 366 -11.18 3.60 14.96
C ARG A 366 -9.95 3.42 15.85
N PHE A 367 -8.88 2.89 15.26
CA PHE A 367 -7.60 2.77 15.93
C PHE A 367 -6.66 3.86 15.45
N TYR A 368 -6.08 4.59 16.40
CA TYR A 368 -5.21 5.73 16.17
C TYR A 368 -3.85 5.49 16.80
N GLY A 369 -2.80 6.07 16.23
CA GLY A 369 -1.48 6.10 16.86
C GLY A 369 -1.52 6.73 18.25
N THR A 370 -0.53 6.41 19.08
CA THR A 370 -0.41 6.95 20.45
C THR A 370 -0.30 8.47 20.50
N ASN A 371 0.14 9.10 19.40
CA ASN A 371 0.27 10.54 19.27
C ASN A 371 -1.08 11.29 19.17
N PHE A 372 -2.21 10.58 19.11
CA PHE A 372 -3.54 11.16 18.92
C PHE A 372 -4.52 10.76 20.04
N PRO A 373 -4.21 10.95 21.34
CA PRO A 373 -4.97 10.36 22.44
C PRO A 373 -6.43 10.82 22.52
N ASP A 374 -6.74 12.05 22.11
CA ASP A 374 -8.03 12.71 22.38
C ASP A 374 -9.13 12.45 21.34
N GLN A 375 -9.12 11.28 20.69
CA GLN A 375 -10.10 10.95 19.64
C GLN A 375 -11.38 10.37 20.22
N VAL A 376 -12.51 11.04 19.96
CA VAL A 376 -13.83 10.69 20.52
C VAL A 376 -14.37 9.34 20.05
N ASP A 377 -13.86 8.79 18.96
CA ASP A 377 -14.25 7.51 18.37
C ASP A 377 -13.13 6.45 18.43
N ARG A 378 -12.15 6.65 19.32
CA ARG A 378 -11.08 5.71 19.61
C ARG A 378 -11.62 4.38 20.16
N CYS A 379 -11.09 3.28 19.65
CA CYS A 379 -11.32 1.95 20.23
C CYS A 379 -10.69 1.86 21.63
N GLU A 380 -11.24 1.03 22.51
CA GLU A 380 -10.57 0.71 23.78
C GLU A 380 -9.13 0.29 23.49
N ASP A 381 -8.16 1.04 24.00
CA ASP A 381 -6.74 0.76 23.83
C ASP A 381 -6.25 -0.01 25.07
N ASN A 382 -5.74 -1.23 24.84
CA ASN A 382 -5.17 -2.07 25.89
C ASN A 382 -3.66 -1.82 26.09
N SER A 383 -3.12 -0.68 25.64
CA SER A 383 -1.71 -0.30 25.80
C SER A 383 -1.17 -0.41 27.23
N ALA A 384 -2.02 -0.31 28.26
CA ALA A 384 -1.67 -0.58 29.65
C ALA A 384 -1.19 -2.03 29.93
N THR A 385 -1.52 -2.97 29.04
CA THR A 385 -1.10 -4.38 29.10
C THR A 385 0.13 -4.70 28.25
N GLY A 386 0.78 -3.67 27.67
CA GLY A 386 1.96 -3.84 26.82
C GLY A 386 1.67 -4.27 25.39
N SER A 387 0.42 -4.12 24.90
CA SER A 387 0.09 -4.47 23.52
C SER A 387 0.69 -3.47 22.52
N THR A 388 1.18 -4.03 21.41
CA THR A 388 1.50 -3.32 20.17
C THR A 388 0.32 -2.46 19.70
N GLN A 389 0.61 -1.26 19.18
CA GLN A 389 -0.43 -0.34 18.69
C GLN A 389 -1.24 -1.03 17.58
N ALA A 390 -2.56 -0.98 17.58
CA ALA A 390 -3.32 -1.30 16.38
C ALA A 390 -3.54 -0.03 15.56
N LEU A 391 -3.53 -0.12 14.23
CA LEU A 391 -3.76 1.03 13.35
C LEU A 391 -4.83 0.72 12.31
N ALA A 392 -5.91 1.48 12.34
CA ALA A 392 -6.99 1.43 11.37
C ALA A 392 -7.69 2.80 11.31
N THR A 393 -7.39 3.57 10.27
CA THR A 393 -7.94 4.92 10.05
C THR A 393 -9.41 4.90 9.62
N SER A 394 -9.93 3.72 9.28
CA SER A 394 -11.32 3.48 8.95
C SER A 394 -12.08 2.87 10.13
N TYR A 395 -13.40 3.04 10.14
CA TYR A 395 -14.24 2.43 11.17
C TYR A 395 -14.15 0.91 11.10
N VAL A 396 -14.05 0.30 12.27
CA VAL A 396 -14.04 -1.14 12.47
C VAL A 396 -15.09 -1.53 13.50
N LEU A 397 -15.52 -2.79 13.43
CA LEU A 397 -16.22 -3.46 14.51
C LEU A 397 -15.16 -4.10 15.41
N ALA A 398 -14.87 -3.46 16.55
CA ALA A 398 -14.00 -4.03 17.57
C ALA A 398 -14.78 -5.04 18.40
N LEU A 399 -14.25 -6.25 18.51
CA LEU A 399 -14.81 -7.38 19.23
C LEU A 399 -13.83 -7.83 20.31
N ARG A 400 -14.30 -7.98 21.54
CA ARG A 400 -13.54 -8.53 22.66
C ARG A 400 -14.38 -9.58 23.38
N TRP A 401 -13.78 -10.72 23.71
CA TRP A 401 -14.46 -11.80 24.42
C TRP A 401 -13.55 -12.39 25.50
N THR A 402 -14.16 -13.06 26.49
CA THR A 402 -13.43 -13.80 27.53
C THR A 402 -13.47 -15.32 27.33
N GLY A 403 -14.38 -15.80 26.46
CA GLY A 403 -14.58 -17.22 26.16
C GLY A 403 -15.26 -17.42 24.81
N ASN A 404 -16.49 -17.96 24.81
CA ASN A 404 -17.30 -18.12 23.60
C ASN A 404 -18.23 -16.92 23.43
N GLY A 405 -17.73 -15.85 22.80
CA GLY A 405 -18.49 -14.65 22.47
C GLY A 405 -18.30 -14.26 21.01
N ALA A 406 -19.37 -13.88 20.30
CA ALA A 406 -19.32 -13.55 18.88
C ALA A 406 -20.31 -12.44 18.48
N ALA A 407 -19.96 -11.69 17.43
CA ALA A 407 -20.89 -10.81 16.76
C ALA A 407 -21.65 -11.58 15.68
N ARG A 408 -22.99 -11.50 15.70
CA ARG A 408 -23.88 -12.05 14.68
C ARG A 408 -24.29 -10.97 13.70
N ILE A 409 -23.90 -11.15 12.44
CA ILE A 409 -24.21 -10.29 11.29
C ILE A 409 -25.25 -11.00 10.41
N SER A 410 -26.27 -10.27 9.97
CA SER A 410 -27.32 -10.87 9.12
C SER A 410 -26.86 -10.96 7.67
N VAL A 411 -27.27 -12.01 6.97
CA VAL A 411 -27.10 -12.13 5.52
C VAL A 411 -28.34 -11.55 4.83
N PRO A 412 -28.20 -10.57 3.91
CA PRO A 412 -29.34 -9.97 3.25
C PRO A 412 -30.05 -10.99 2.34
N PRO A 413 -31.38 -10.92 2.16
CA PRO A 413 -32.14 -11.92 1.41
C PRO A 413 -31.70 -12.11 -0.04
N ASN A 414 -31.12 -11.07 -0.64
CA ASN A 414 -30.63 -10.99 -2.01
C ASN A 414 -29.11 -11.21 -2.12
N ALA A 415 -28.48 -11.80 -1.11
CA ALA A 415 -27.06 -12.18 -1.20
C ALA A 415 -26.83 -13.04 -2.44
N ALA A 416 -25.81 -12.68 -3.22
CA ALA A 416 -25.38 -13.46 -4.37
C ALA A 416 -24.97 -14.87 -3.91
N ALA A 417 -25.12 -15.85 -4.81
CA ALA A 417 -24.48 -17.15 -4.61
C ALA A 417 -22.98 -16.91 -4.47
N ALA A 418 -22.45 -17.27 -3.31
CA ALA A 418 -21.05 -17.08 -2.96
C ALA A 418 -20.40 -18.43 -2.75
N GLU A 419 -19.09 -18.48 -2.97
CA GLU A 419 -18.27 -19.64 -2.68
C GLU A 419 -17.38 -19.40 -1.46
N ARG A 420 -17.23 -18.13 -1.04
CA ARG A 420 -16.31 -17.74 0.02
C ARG A 420 -16.87 -16.66 0.94
N LEU A 421 -16.38 -16.70 2.17
CA LEU A 421 -16.42 -15.58 3.09
C LEU A 421 -15.06 -14.87 3.06
N VAL A 422 -15.06 -13.59 2.76
CA VAL A 422 -13.87 -12.72 2.78
C VAL A 422 -13.96 -11.82 4.00
N MET A 423 -12.89 -11.77 4.78
CA MET A 423 -12.80 -11.02 6.03
C MET A 423 -11.57 -10.13 5.98
N GLN A 424 -11.74 -8.84 6.31
CA GLN A 424 -10.61 -7.95 6.59
C GLN A 424 -10.55 -7.71 8.09
N VAL A 425 -9.54 -8.28 8.73
CA VAL A 425 -9.44 -8.40 10.18
C VAL A 425 -8.05 -8.05 10.67
N MET A 426 -7.94 -7.69 11.94
CA MET A 426 -6.67 -7.59 12.63
C MET A 426 -6.84 -7.98 14.10
N PRO A 427 -5.85 -8.64 14.72
CA PRO A 427 -5.81 -8.79 16.16
C PRO A 427 -5.44 -7.42 16.77
N TRP A 428 -5.97 -7.13 17.95
CA TRP A 428 -5.44 -6.00 18.75
C TRP A 428 -5.20 -6.38 20.20
N TRP A 429 -5.60 -7.58 20.61
CA TRP A 429 -5.26 -8.16 21.90
C TRP A 429 -5.46 -9.69 21.90
N SER A 430 -4.60 -10.42 22.61
CA SER A 430 -4.74 -11.86 22.88
C SER A 430 -4.36 -12.15 24.33
N GLU A 431 -4.89 -13.25 24.89
CA GLU A 431 -4.48 -13.70 26.23
C GLU A 431 -2.97 -14.03 26.25
N PRO A 432 -2.23 -13.69 27.31
CA PRO A 432 -0.82 -14.07 27.43
C PRO A 432 -0.59 -15.58 27.24
N GLY A 433 0.48 -15.93 26.53
CA GLY A 433 0.84 -17.33 26.26
C GLY A 433 0.18 -17.94 25.02
N GLN A 434 -0.66 -17.19 24.30
CA GLN A 434 -1.21 -17.63 23.02
C GLN A 434 -0.25 -17.37 21.85
N THR A 435 -0.30 -18.24 20.84
CA THR A 435 0.42 -18.09 19.56
C THR A 435 -0.37 -17.25 18.53
N GLY A 436 -1.38 -16.51 19.02
CA GLY A 436 -2.16 -15.53 18.26
C GLY A 436 -3.65 -15.56 18.60
N THR A 437 -4.44 -14.69 17.95
CA THR A 437 -5.86 -14.54 18.28
C THR A 437 -6.70 -15.63 17.63
N GLN A 438 -7.19 -16.57 18.43
CA GLN A 438 -8.03 -17.66 17.95
C GLN A 438 -9.45 -17.16 17.63
N VAL A 439 -9.88 -17.32 16.38
CA VAL A 439 -11.19 -16.85 15.90
C VAL A 439 -12.05 -18.03 15.42
N ARG A 440 -13.30 -18.07 15.85
CA ARG A 440 -14.33 -18.97 15.34
C ARG A 440 -15.26 -18.19 14.42
N VAL A 441 -15.54 -18.78 13.25
CA VAL A 441 -16.59 -18.32 12.34
C VAL A 441 -17.71 -19.35 12.32
N THR A 442 -18.96 -18.92 12.48
CA THR A 442 -20.14 -19.79 12.40
C THR A 442 -21.07 -19.29 11.30
N LEU A 443 -21.56 -20.19 10.46
CA LEU A 443 -22.63 -19.90 9.50
C LEU A 443 -23.93 -20.50 10.01
N THR A 444 -25.03 -19.79 9.77
CA THR A 444 -26.39 -20.28 10.00
C THR A 444 -27.18 -20.14 8.71
N ASP A 445 -27.83 -21.20 8.24
CA ASP A 445 -28.74 -21.13 7.09
C ASP A 445 -30.16 -20.70 7.49
N LYS A 446 -31.01 -20.42 6.50
CA LYS A 446 -32.42 -20.05 6.69
C LYS A 446 -33.28 -21.17 7.28
N ALA A 447 -32.81 -22.42 7.29
CA ALA A 447 -33.45 -23.53 7.99
C ALA A 447 -32.99 -23.65 9.46
N GLY A 448 -32.04 -22.81 9.89
CA GLY A 448 -31.50 -22.78 11.25
C GLY A 448 -30.36 -23.77 11.50
N LYS A 449 -29.85 -24.45 10.48
CA LYS A 449 -28.66 -25.30 10.64
C LYS A 449 -27.42 -24.45 10.79
N THR A 450 -26.49 -24.91 11.61
CA THR A 450 -25.25 -24.19 11.91
C THR A 450 -24.03 -25.05 11.67
N ALA A 451 -22.93 -24.40 11.28
CA ALA A 451 -21.61 -25.01 11.20
C ALA A 451 -20.55 -23.98 11.54
N SER A 452 -19.46 -24.43 12.16
CA SER A 452 -18.38 -23.56 12.59
C SER A 452 -17.03 -24.01 12.05
N VAL A 453 -16.19 -23.04 11.73
CA VAL A 453 -14.78 -23.26 11.39
C VAL A 453 -13.92 -22.47 12.37
N GLN A 454 -12.88 -23.14 12.88
CA GLN A 454 -11.83 -22.50 13.66
C GLN A 454 -10.75 -21.97 12.71
N LEU A 455 -10.42 -20.69 12.85
CA LEU A 455 -9.24 -20.09 12.21
C LEU A 455 -8.03 -20.30 13.11
N ASP A 456 -6.87 -20.56 12.49
CA ASP A 456 -5.60 -20.68 13.19
C ASP A 456 -5.14 -19.28 13.63
N GLY A 457 -4.75 -19.13 14.89
CA GLY A 457 -4.16 -17.89 15.40
C GLY A 457 -2.81 -17.54 14.76
N LYS A 458 -2.19 -18.50 14.05
CA LYS A 458 -0.98 -18.31 13.22
C LYS A 458 -1.28 -17.86 11.80
N ASP A 459 -2.55 -17.62 11.44
CA ASP A 459 -2.84 -16.93 10.19
C ASP A 459 -2.18 -15.54 10.23
N PRO A 460 -1.45 -15.09 9.19
CA PRO A 460 -0.78 -13.79 9.21
C PRO A 460 -1.70 -12.61 9.56
N ALA A 461 -3.00 -12.71 9.29
CA ALA A 461 -3.98 -11.68 9.64
C ALA A 461 -4.49 -11.74 11.11
N LEU A 462 -4.08 -12.76 11.88
CA LEU A 462 -4.46 -13.00 13.29
C LEU A 462 -3.25 -13.13 14.23
N GLU A 463 -2.05 -13.25 13.66
CA GLU A 463 -0.82 -13.35 14.42
C GLU A 463 -0.42 -11.98 15.01
N PRO A 464 -0.09 -11.91 16.31
CA PRO A 464 0.43 -10.72 16.92
C PRO A 464 1.77 -10.35 16.30
N ARG A 465 1.96 -9.08 15.95
CA ARG A 465 3.23 -8.63 15.39
C ARG A 465 4.26 -8.49 16.49
N SER A 466 5.47 -8.98 16.23
CA SER A 466 6.57 -8.89 17.19
C SER A 466 7.09 -7.47 17.34
N GLY A 467 7.55 -7.11 18.55
CA GLY A 467 8.24 -5.85 18.82
C GLY A 467 7.29 -4.66 19.02
N HIS A 468 7.62 -3.51 18.44
CA HIS A 468 6.81 -2.29 18.50
C HIS A 468 5.99 -2.04 17.22
N ALA A 469 6.00 -2.98 16.27
CA ALA A 469 5.28 -2.85 15.01
C ALA A 469 3.76 -2.86 15.26
N PRO A 470 3.00 -1.95 14.64
CA PRO A 470 1.58 -1.90 14.86
C PRO A 470 0.85 -3.08 14.19
N HIS A 471 -0.23 -3.56 14.78
CA HIS A 471 -1.16 -4.47 14.11
C HIS A 471 -1.86 -3.74 12.95
N LEU A 472 -1.90 -4.40 11.80
CA LEU A 472 -2.50 -3.90 10.57
C LEU A 472 -3.62 -4.85 10.12
N LEU A 473 -4.45 -4.39 9.19
CA LEU A 473 -5.52 -5.21 8.63
C LEU A 473 -4.97 -6.21 7.62
N GLY A 474 -5.32 -7.47 7.79
CA GLY A 474 -5.06 -8.57 6.87
C GLY A 474 -6.35 -9.11 6.28
N THR A 475 -6.24 -9.89 5.20
CA THR A 475 -7.36 -10.54 4.53
C THR A 475 -7.35 -12.04 4.80
N ILE A 476 -8.49 -12.58 5.20
CA ILE A 476 -8.74 -14.03 5.26
C ILE A 476 -9.82 -14.37 4.24
N ARG A 477 -9.59 -15.43 3.46
CA ARG A 477 -10.59 -15.99 2.55
C ARG A 477 -10.92 -17.41 2.97
N LEU A 478 -12.17 -17.60 3.37
CA LEU A 478 -12.65 -18.87 3.88
C LEU A 478 -13.61 -19.53 2.88
N PRO A 479 -13.25 -20.68 2.27
CA PRO A 479 -14.17 -21.42 1.42
C PRO A 479 -15.42 -21.84 2.18
N LEU A 480 -16.61 -21.56 1.64
CA LEU A 480 -17.87 -21.95 2.26
C LEU A 480 -18.05 -23.47 2.29
N SER A 481 -17.34 -24.22 1.43
CA SER A 481 -17.27 -25.69 1.47
C SER A 481 -16.68 -26.28 2.76
N ARG A 482 -16.02 -25.47 3.60
CA ARG A 482 -15.54 -25.89 4.92
C ARG A 482 -16.64 -26.00 5.97
N PHE A 483 -17.84 -25.49 5.69
CA PHE A 483 -18.98 -25.50 6.60
C PHE A 483 -19.93 -26.65 6.23
N ALA A 484 -19.68 -27.82 6.81
CA ALA A 484 -20.52 -29.00 6.58
C ALA A 484 -21.96 -28.77 7.07
N ASP A 485 -22.93 -29.44 6.45
CA ASP A 485 -24.34 -29.48 6.88
C ASP A 485 -25.12 -28.15 6.90
N VAL A 486 -24.56 -27.06 6.35
CA VAL A 486 -25.24 -25.76 6.16
C VAL A 486 -25.53 -25.52 4.68
N ASP A 487 -26.74 -25.04 4.36
CA ASP A 487 -27.03 -24.57 3.01
C ASP A 487 -26.39 -23.18 2.75
N THR A 488 -25.18 -23.20 2.20
CA THR A 488 -24.39 -22.00 1.91
C THR A 488 -25.00 -21.11 0.83
N LYS A 489 -25.99 -21.59 0.08
CA LYS A 489 -26.75 -20.77 -0.88
C LYS A 489 -27.89 -19.99 -0.22
N ASN A 490 -28.29 -20.38 0.98
CA ASN A 490 -29.41 -19.81 1.72
C ASN A 490 -29.00 -19.42 3.14
N LEU A 491 -27.89 -18.69 3.27
CA LEU A 491 -27.42 -18.21 4.57
C LEU A 491 -28.39 -17.17 5.18
N ALA A 492 -28.53 -17.23 6.50
CA ALA A 492 -29.28 -16.29 7.32
C ALA A 492 -28.37 -15.38 8.13
N SER A 493 -27.26 -15.89 8.65
CA SER A 493 -26.30 -15.09 9.42
C SER A 493 -24.88 -15.66 9.39
N VAL A 494 -23.92 -14.77 9.67
CA VAL A 494 -22.52 -15.11 9.96
C VAL A 494 -22.21 -14.64 11.37
N GLU A 495 -21.60 -15.48 12.19
CA GLU A 495 -21.06 -15.13 13.50
C GLU A 495 -19.53 -15.15 13.45
N ILE A 496 -18.89 -14.14 14.03
CA ILE A 496 -17.43 -14.07 14.16
C ILE A 496 -17.05 -13.68 15.58
N GLY A 497 -16.13 -14.42 16.19
CA GLY A 497 -15.66 -14.14 17.55
C GLY A 497 -14.78 -15.24 18.14
N GLY A 498 -14.86 -15.41 19.45
CA GLY A 498 -14.00 -16.28 20.23
C GLY A 498 -14.29 -17.78 20.12
N SER A 499 -13.23 -18.56 20.30
CA SER A 499 -13.27 -20.02 20.25
C SER A 499 -13.13 -20.73 21.60
N GLY A 500 -13.21 -19.99 22.71
CA GLY A 500 -13.14 -20.53 24.07
C GLY A 500 -12.03 -19.93 24.93
N SER A 501 -11.11 -19.19 24.34
CA SER A 501 -10.13 -18.37 25.05
C SER A 501 -10.38 -16.88 24.85
N ALA A 502 -9.97 -16.05 25.80
CA ALA A 502 -10.08 -14.60 25.66
C ALA A 502 -9.26 -14.07 24.47
N GLY A 503 -9.79 -13.06 23.80
CA GLY A 503 -9.13 -12.44 22.66
C GLY A 503 -9.89 -11.21 22.17
N ALA A 504 -9.26 -10.45 21.27
CA ALA A 504 -9.89 -9.33 20.63
C ALA A 504 -9.40 -9.11 19.19
N ILE A 505 -10.35 -8.92 18.29
CA ILE A 505 -10.10 -8.55 16.89
C ILE A 505 -10.84 -7.28 16.54
N ALA A 506 -10.42 -6.65 15.45
CA ALA A 506 -11.17 -5.63 14.76
C ALA A 506 -11.55 -6.16 13.38
N VAL A 507 -12.81 -5.99 13.00
CA VAL A 507 -13.32 -6.40 11.70
C VAL A 507 -13.64 -5.16 10.88
N ARG A 508 -12.89 -4.94 9.81
CA ARG A 508 -13.08 -3.81 8.90
C ARG A 508 -14.17 -4.08 7.86
N SER A 509 -14.22 -5.31 7.35
CA SER A 509 -15.26 -5.73 6.42
C SER A 509 -15.46 -7.24 6.42
N LEU A 510 -16.68 -7.62 6.06
CA LEU A 510 -17.13 -9.01 5.90
C LEU A 510 -17.93 -9.10 4.62
N GLU A 511 -17.54 -9.96 3.69
CA GLU A 511 -18.12 -10.06 2.36
C GLU A 511 -18.34 -11.52 1.96
N LEU A 512 -19.44 -11.81 1.26
CA LEU A 512 -19.65 -13.07 0.55
C LEU A 512 -19.26 -12.88 -0.92
N SER A 513 -18.36 -13.71 -1.45
CA SER A 513 -17.82 -13.61 -2.80
C SER A 513 -17.78 -14.94 -3.54
#